data_AF-A0A8T4LZW2-F1
#
_entry.id   AF-A0A8T4LZW2-F1
#
_cell.length_a   1.000
_cell.length_b   1.000
_cell.length_c   1.000
_cell.angle_alpha   90.00
_cell.angle_beta   90.00
_cell.angle_gamma   90.00
#
_symmetry.space_group_name_H-M   'P 1'
#
loop_
_entity.id
_entity.type
_entity.pdbx_description
1 polymer ?
#
loop_
_entity_poly.entity_id
_entity_poly.type
_entity_poly.pdbx_seq_one_letter_code
_entity_poly.pdbx_strand_id
1 'polypeptide(L)'
;MLSSFYIVVIVILVALIFLFVKLRYLKHKLIWVVLLVFVLLVYLGFVLSITGQNIDLKTPDGAKLAVKLYLGWMGNSFVNLKTLTGQAVKLDWKSFNKTDSNETSDFFDLESNRDKYRKRITK
;
A
#
# COMPACT_ATOMS: atom_id res chain seq x y z
N MET A 1 -20.86 19.81 22.33
CA MET A 1 -21.22 20.71 21.22
C MET A 1 -20.47 20.24 19.98
N LEU A 2 -21.15 19.91 18.88
CA LEU A 2 -20.48 19.68 17.59
C LEU A 2 -19.89 21.02 17.14
N SER A 3 -18.58 21.11 16.97
CA SER A 3 -17.96 22.33 16.44
C SER A 3 -18.33 22.48 14.96
N SER A 4 -18.46 23.72 14.48
CA SER A 4 -18.86 24.03 13.10
C SER A 4 -17.94 23.40 12.05
N PHE A 5 -16.69 23.09 12.42
CA PHE A 5 -15.74 22.34 11.60
C PHE A 5 -16.27 20.95 11.20
N TYR A 6 -16.86 20.19 12.12
CA TYR A 6 -17.45 18.89 11.81
C TYR A 6 -18.60 19.01 10.83
N ILE A 7 -19.40 20.09 10.92
CA ILE A 7 -20.50 20.35 9.99
C ILE A 7 -19.97 20.60 8.58
N VAL A 8 -18.90 21.41 8.43
CA VAL A 8 -18.25 21.64 7.12
C VAL A 8 -17.69 20.34 6.53
N VAL A 9 -17.02 19.50 7.33
CA VAL A 9 -16.52 18.20 6.89
C VAL A 9 -17.66 17.28 6.43
N ILE A 10 -18.76 17.22 7.19
CA ILE A 10 -19.95 16.42 6.82
C ILE A 10 -20.57 16.93 5.53
N VAL A 11 -20.70 18.25 5.33
CA VAL A 11 -21.25 18.84 4.09
C VAL A 11 -20.38 18.48 2.88
N ILE A 12 -19.05 18.53 2.99
CA ILE A 12 -18.13 18.10 1.92
C ILE A 12 -18.30 16.61 1.63
N LEU A 13 -18.44 15.77 2.67
CA LEU A 13 -18.64 14.33 2.53
C LEU A 13 -19.95 14.00 1.80
N VAL A 14 -21.05 14.67 2.16
CA VAL A 14 -22.36 14.55 1.52
C VAL A 14 -22.33 15.05 0.08
N ALA A 15 -21.66 16.18 -0.20
CA ALA A 15 -21.50 16.70 -1.55
C ALA A 15 -20.73 15.75 -2.47
N LEU A 16 -19.65 15.12 -1.95
CA LEU A 16 -18.93 14.06 -2.65
C LEU A 16 -19.85 12.88 -2.96
N ILE A 17 -20.53 12.32 -1.95
CA ILE A 17 -21.48 11.20 -2.14
C ILE A 17 -22.52 11.54 -3.22
N PHE A 18 -23.10 12.74 -3.19
CA PHE A 18 -24.11 13.18 -4.15
C PHE A 18 -23.56 13.28 -5.59
N LEU A 19 -22.33 13.79 -5.74
CA LEU A 19 -21.63 13.84 -7.03
C LEU A 19 -21.38 12.41 -7.58
N PHE A 20 -21.01 11.46 -6.72
CA PHE A 20 -20.83 10.05 -7.12
C PHE A 20 -22.15 9.32 -7.42
N VAL A 21 -23.26 9.62 -6.74
CA VAL A 21 -24.59 9.04 -7.05
C VAL A 21 -25.03 9.36 -8.49
N LYS A 22 -24.61 10.50 -9.03
CA LYS A 22 -24.95 10.93 -10.41
C LYS A 22 -24.20 10.13 -11.50
N LEU A 23 -23.12 9.43 -11.16
CA LEU A 23 -22.32 8.58 -12.06
C LEU A 23 -22.90 7.15 -12.17
N ARG A 24 -24.11 7.00 -12.71
CA ARG A 24 -24.64 5.67 -13.14
C ARG A 24 -24.12 5.38 -14.56
N TYR A 25 -23.33 4.34 -14.84
CA TYR A 25 -23.68 2.91 -14.94
C TYR A 25 -22.36 2.12 -15.21
N LEU A 26 -22.15 0.84 -14.90
CA LEU A 26 -22.97 -0.21 -14.26
C LEU A 26 -22.22 -0.96 -13.12
N LYS A 27 -20.87 -0.94 -13.12
CA LYS A 27 -19.97 -1.87 -12.38
C LYS A 27 -19.85 -1.60 -10.86
N HIS A 28 -20.93 -1.14 -10.23
CA HIS A 28 -20.84 -0.23 -9.08
C HIS A 28 -20.37 -0.80 -7.74
N LYS A 29 -20.55 -2.09 -7.43
CA LYS A 29 -20.24 -2.60 -6.08
C LYS A 29 -18.79 -2.33 -5.64
N LEU A 30 -17.81 -2.53 -6.53
CA LEU A 30 -16.40 -2.33 -6.19
C LEU A 30 -16.01 -0.84 -6.13
N ILE A 31 -16.63 0.02 -6.96
CA ILE A 31 -16.33 1.46 -6.95
C ILE A 31 -16.74 2.10 -5.61
N TRP A 32 -17.89 1.72 -5.04
CA TRP A 32 -18.34 2.22 -3.75
C TRP A 32 -17.44 1.79 -2.59
N VAL A 33 -16.97 0.53 -2.59
CA VAL A 33 -16.04 0.03 -1.55
C VAL A 33 -14.69 0.73 -1.66
N VAL A 34 -14.12 0.83 -2.87
CA VAL A 34 -12.85 1.53 -3.10
C VAL A 34 -12.98 3.02 -2.73
N LEU A 35 -14.08 3.68 -3.08
CA LEU A 35 -14.32 5.08 -2.72
C LEU A 35 -14.44 5.28 -1.21
N LEU A 36 -15.15 4.40 -0.50
CA LEU A 36 -15.29 4.47 0.96
C LEU A 36 -13.93 4.26 1.66
N VAL A 37 -13.14 3.29 1.20
CA VAL A 37 -11.76 3.08 1.67
C VAL A 37 -10.88 4.29 1.34
N PHE A 38 -11.03 4.91 0.17
CA PHE A 38 -10.29 6.10 -0.23
C PHE A 38 -10.61 7.31 0.65
N VAL A 39 -11.90 7.57 0.94
CA VAL A 39 -12.33 8.65 1.86
C VAL A 39 -11.80 8.42 3.27
N LEU A 40 -11.81 7.18 3.76
CA LEU A 40 -11.20 6.81 5.05
C LEU A 40 -9.68 7.05 5.06
N LEU A 41 -8.97 6.66 3.99
CA LEU A 41 -7.53 6.92 3.84
C LEU A 41 -7.20 8.41 3.81
N VAL A 42 -7.98 9.21 3.08
CA VAL A 42 -7.84 10.67 3.01
C VAL A 42 -8.02 11.30 4.39
N TYR A 43 -9.05 10.88 5.14
CA TYR A 43 -9.31 11.37 6.50
C TYR A 43 -8.22 10.97 7.49
N LEU A 44 -7.81 9.69 7.49
CA LEU A 44 -6.71 9.19 8.33
C LEU A 44 -5.40 9.91 8.02
N GLY A 45 -5.08 10.10 6.74
CA GLY A 45 -3.91 10.87 6.30
C GLY A 45 -3.93 12.32 6.79
N PHE A 46 -5.09 12.98 6.76
CA PHE A 46 -5.25 14.32 7.33
C PHE A 46 -4.97 14.32 8.83
N VAL A 47 -5.63 13.45 9.60
CA VAL A 47 -5.43 13.36 11.06
C VAL A 47 -3.95 13.07 11.40
N LEU A 48 -3.32 12.10 10.73
CA LEU A 48 -1.91 11.76 10.94
C LEU A 48 -0.97 12.92 10.59
N SER A 49 -1.27 13.70 9.53
CA SER A 49 -0.43 14.83 9.11
C SER A 49 -0.38 16.00 10.10
N ILE A 50 -1.40 16.13 10.97
CA ILE A 50 -1.48 17.17 12.01
C ILE A 50 -1.27 16.62 13.43
N THR A 51 -1.20 15.30 13.60
CA THR A 51 -0.99 14.66 14.91
C THR A 51 0.36 15.06 15.50
N GLY A 52 0.38 15.41 16.79
CA GLY A 52 1.57 15.88 17.49
C GLY A 52 1.93 17.35 17.25
N GLN A 53 1.23 18.05 16.34
CA GLN A 53 1.30 19.50 16.23
C GLN A 53 0.08 20.12 16.93
N ASN A 54 0.31 21.04 17.86
CA ASN A 54 -0.75 21.70 18.63
C ASN A 54 -1.44 22.80 17.79
N ILE A 55 -2.15 22.38 16.74
CA ILE A 55 -2.77 23.29 15.75
C ILE A 55 -4.20 23.65 16.17
N ASP A 56 -4.47 24.94 16.40
CA ASP A 56 -5.85 25.43 16.51
C ASP A 56 -6.45 25.72 15.12
N LEU A 57 -7.21 24.75 14.60
CA LEU A 57 -7.95 24.84 13.34
C LEU A 57 -9.02 25.95 13.31
N LYS A 58 -9.35 26.59 14.44
CA LYS A 58 -10.26 27.75 14.48
C LYS A 58 -9.57 29.05 14.06
N THR A 59 -8.24 29.10 14.06
CA THR A 59 -7.46 30.27 13.66
C THR A 59 -7.12 30.21 12.16
N PRO A 60 -7.06 31.35 11.45
CA PRO A 60 -6.63 31.37 10.04
C PRO A 60 -5.23 30.79 9.84
N ASP A 61 -4.31 31.08 10.77
CA ASP A 61 -2.93 30.60 10.71
C ASP A 61 -2.82 29.11 11.02
N GLY A 62 -3.58 28.59 11.99
CA GLY A 62 -3.65 27.15 12.26
C GLY A 62 -4.27 26.36 11.10
N ALA A 63 -5.33 26.89 10.48
CA ALA A 63 -5.90 26.29 9.27
C ALA A 63 -4.89 26.28 8.11
N LYS A 64 -4.16 27.38 7.88
CA LYS A 64 -3.09 27.48 6.88
C LYS A 64 -1.93 26.51 7.15
N LEU A 65 -1.54 26.35 8.41
CA LEU A 65 -0.53 25.39 8.84
C LEU A 65 -0.98 23.94 8.59
N ALA A 66 -2.21 23.59 8.97
CA ALA A 66 -2.77 22.27 8.74
C ALA A 66 -2.83 21.90 7.25
N VAL A 67 -3.27 22.83 6.39
CA VAL A 67 -3.26 22.62 4.93
C VAL A 67 -1.83 22.41 4.41
N LYS A 68 -0.86 23.22 4.86
CA LYS A 68 0.56 23.06 4.47
C LYS A 68 1.13 21.69 4.87
N LEU A 69 0.84 21.23 6.09
CA LEU A 69 1.28 19.93 6.59
C LEU A 69 0.63 18.78 5.82
N TYR A 70 -0.68 18.86 5.57
CA TYR A 70 -1.39 17.84 4.80
C TYR A 70 -0.89 17.73 3.36
N LEU A 71 -0.68 18.86 2.68
CA LEU A 71 -0.09 18.89 1.33
C LEU A 71 1.34 18.34 1.32
N GLY A 72 2.16 18.64 2.34
CA GLY A 72 3.50 18.09 2.50
C GLY A 72 3.49 16.57 2.72
N TRP A 73 2.62 16.07 3.60
CA TRP A 73 2.41 14.64 3.85
C TRP A 73 1.94 13.91 2.59
N MET A 74 1.00 14.49 1.85
CA MET A 74 0.48 13.94 0.60
C MET A 74 1.57 13.91 -0.49
N GLY A 75 2.34 15.00 -0.65
CA GLY A 75 3.47 15.06 -1.59
C GLY A 75 4.53 13.99 -1.30
N ASN A 76 4.93 13.85 -0.03
CA ASN A 76 5.86 12.79 0.39
C ASN A 76 5.28 11.39 0.15
N SER A 77 3.99 11.19 0.38
CA SER A 77 3.29 9.92 0.11
C SER A 77 3.32 9.55 -1.38
N PHE A 78 3.14 10.52 -2.28
CA PHE A 78 3.31 10.30 -3.73
C PHE A 78 4.75 9.98 -4.13
N VAL A 79 5.75 10.63 -3.54
CA VAL A 79 7.18 10.34 -3.79
C VAL A 79 7.52 8.91 -3.31
N ASN A 80 7.04 8.51 -2.14
CA ASN A 80 7.20 7.16 -1.61
C ASN A 80 6.52 6.12 -2.52
N LEU A 81 5.27 6.37 -2.94
CA LEU A 81 4.55 5.48 -3.85
C LEU A 81 5.25 5.34 -5.22
N LYS A 82 5.75 6.45 -5.79
CA LYS A 82 6.55 6.44 -7.02
C LYS A 82 7.84 5.62 -6.85
N THR A 83 8.50 5.75 -5.71
CA THR A 83 9.72 4.99 -5.40
C THR A 83 9.42 3.50 -5.28
N LEU A 84 8.38 3.14 -4.52
CA LEU A 84 7.95 1.75 -4.32
C LEU A 84 7.53 1.09 -5.64
N THR A 85 6.71 1.76 -6.44
CA THR A 85 6.28 1.24 -7.76
C THR A 85 7.45 1.18 -8.76
N GLY A 86 8.34 2.16 -8.74
CA GLY A 86 9.57 2.15 -9.55
C GLY A 86 10.57 1.07 -9.15
N GLN A 87 10.60 0.65 -7.88
CA GLN A 87 11.33 -0.53 -7.42
C GLN A 87 10.62 -1.82 -7.84
N ALA A 88 9.30 -1.89 -7.66
CA ALA A 88 8.49 -3.06 -8.05
C ALA A 88 8.60 -3.37 -9.55
N VAL A 89 8.60 -2.37 -10.43
CA VAL A 89 8.81 -2.57 -11.88
C VAL A 89 10.21 -3.09 -12.23
N LYS A 90 11.21 -2.83 -11.36
CA LYS A 90 12.59 -3.34 -11.54
C LYS A 90 12.80 -4.76 -10.99
N LEU A 91 11.84 -5.31 -10.26
CA LEU A 91 11.91 -6.72 -9.85
C LEU A 91 11.73 -7.61 -11.08
N ASP A 92 12.52 -8.68 -11.16
CA ASP A 92 12.31 -9.69 -12.18
C ASP A 92 11.11 -10.57 -11.80
N TRP A 93 9.92 -10.16 -12.24
CA TRP A 93 8.67 -10.92 -12.12
C TRP A 93 8.72 -12.27 -12.86
N LYS A 94 9.75 -12.48 -13.69
CA LYS A 94 10.01 -13.71 -14.43
C LYS A 94 11.09 -14.55 -13.75
N SER A 95 11.16 -14.52 -12.42
CA SER A 95 11.92 -15.46 -11.61
C SER A 95 11.39 -16.89 -11.83
N PHE A 96 11.80 -17.51 -12.93
CA PHE A 96 11.87 -18.96 -12.98
C PHE A 96 12.76 -19.37 -11.82
N ASN A 97 12.22 -20.18 -10.91
CA ASN A 97 13.03 -21.05 -10.08
C ASN A 97 13.75 -22.02 -11.03
N LYS A 98 14.87 -21.56 -11.58
CA LYS A 98 16.01 -22.43 -11.84
C LYS A 98 16.54 -22.81 -10.46
N THR A 99 15.85 -23.78 -9.84
CA THR A 99 16.57 -24.75 -9.03
C THR A 99 17.66 -25.28 -9.94
N ASP A 100 18.93 -25.01 -9.62
CA ASP A 100 20.03 -25.44 -10.47
C ASP A 100 19.98 -26.96 -10.57
N SER A 101 19.68 -27.47 -11.76
CA SER A 101 19.55 -28.92 -11.98
C SER A 101 20.84 -29.67 -11.70
N ASN A 102 21.97 -28.95 -11.62
CA ASN A 102 23.27 -29.47 -11.20
C ASN A 102 23.34 -29.86 -9.72
N GLU A 103 22.61 -29.19 -8.80
CA GLU A 103 22.57 -29.64 -7.40
C GLU A 103 21.83 -30.97 -7.24
N THR A 104 20.87 -31.25 -8.13
CA THR A 104 20.13 -32.52 -8.09
C THR A 104 20.95 -33.68 -8.64
N SER A 105 21.80 -33.46 -9.65
CA SER A 105 22.72 -34.49 -10.14
C SER A 105 23.78 -34.87 -9.11
N ASP A 106 24.37 -33.90 -8.41
CA ASP A 106 25.38 -34.17 -7.38
C ASP A 106 24.85 -35.08 -6.27
N PHE A 107 23.59 -34.91 -5.85
CA PHE A 107 22.97 -35.79 -4.86
C PHE A 107 22.84 -37.25 -5.36
N PHE A 108 22.38 -37.45 -6.60
CA PHE A 108 22.25 -38.79 -7.18
C PHE A 108 23.60 -39.48 -7.43
N ASP A 109 24.64 -38.74 -7.82
CA ASP A 109 25.99 -39.29 -8.02
C ASP A 109 26.68 -39.66 -6.70
N LEU A 110 26.39 -38.94 -5.60
CA LEU A 110 26.84 -39.31 -4.25
C LEU A 110 26.15 -40.59 -3.74
N GLU A 111 24.84 -40.74 -3.94
CA GLU A 111 24.09 -41.95 -3.56
C GLU A 111 24.60 -43.18 -4.35
N SER A 112 24.78 -43.03 -5.66
CA SER A 112 25.33 -44.05 -6.58
C SER A 112 26.72 -44.53 -6.16
N ASN A 113 27.63 -43.61 -5.83
CA ASN A 113 28.95 -43.98 -5.34
C ASN A 113 28.89 -44.66 -3.96
N ARG A 114 28.04 -44.20 -3.04
CA ARG A 114 27.90 -44.79 -1.70
C ARG A 114 27.57 -46.29 -1.77
N ASP A 115 26.64 -46.67 -2.63
CA ASP A 115 26.27 -48.08 -2.85
C ASP A 115 27.41 -48.90 -3.51
N LYS A 116 28.19 -48.29 -4.40
CA LYS A 116 29.37 -48.90 -5.02
C LYS A 116 30.51 -49.16 -4.03
N TYR A 117 30.62 -48.38 -2.96
CA TYR A 117 31.53 -48.66 -1.84
C TYR A 117 30.94 -49.71 -0.89
N ARG A 118 29.64 -49.62 -0.54
CA ARG A 118 28.96 -50.60 0.31
C ARG A 118 29.11 -52.03 -0.20
N LYS A 119 28.89 -52.25 -1.50
CA LYS A 119 29.05 -53.57 -2.17
C LYS A 119 30.50 -54.12 -2.20
N ARG A 120 31.51 -53.29 -1.91
CA ARG A 120 32.92 -53.74 -1.80
C ARG A 120 33.33 -54.12 -0.39
N ILE A 121 32.56 -53.75 0.64
CA ILE A 121 32.84 -54.07 2.05
C ILE A 121 32.17 -55.38 2.45
N THR A 122 31.11 -55.79 1.73
CA THR A 122 30.32 -57.00 2.00
C THR A 122 30.69 -58.19 1.11
N LYS A 123 31.95 -58.28 0.64
CA LYS A 123 32.43 -59.32 -0.28
C LYS A 123 33.87 -59.69 0.01
#